data_AF-A0A497XVM9-F1
#
_entry.id   AF-A0A497XVM9-F1
#
_cell.length_a   1.000
_cell.length_b   1.000
_cell.length_c   1.000
_cell.angle_alpha   90.00
_cell.angle_beta   90.00
_cell.angle_gamma   90.00
#
_symmetry.space_group_name_H-M   'P 1'
#
loop_
_entity.id
_entity.type
_entity.pdbx_description
1 polymer ?
#
loop_
_entity_poly.entity_id
_entity_poly.type
_entity_poly.pdbx_seq_one_letter_code
_entity_poly.pdbx_strand_id
1 'polypeptide(L)' 'MVNTLWLVRKLGDFSSELLSDNDVVILIQDGVLRWPTRKGWYVCKEDALARGLKVPEEFMKGYEEIVELIEASRRVIVW' A
#
# COMPACT_ATOMS: atom_id res chain seq x y z
N MET A 1 -13.46 -9.59 -1.43
CA MET A 1 -13.15 -9.53 0.01
C MET A 1 -11.63 -9.53 0.10
N VAL A 2 -11.01 -8.47 0.62
CA VAL A 2 -9.55 -8.41 0.81
C VAL A 2 -9.22 -9.23 2.05
N ASN A 3 -8.26 -10.16 1.94
CA ASN A 3 -7.89 -10.98 3.10
C ASN A 3 -7.06 -10.16 4.09
N THR A 4 -5.88 -9.71 3.65
CA THR A 4 -5.01 -8.87 4.47
C THR A 4 -4.66 -7.59 3.73
N LEU A 5 -4.86 -6.46 4.39
CA LEU A 5 -4.30 -5.18 3.98
C LEU A 5 -2.98 -4.95 4.69
N TRP A 6 -1.92 -4.69 3.93
CA TRP A 6 -0.60 -4.40 4.43
C TRP A 6 -0.31 -2.91 4.27
N LEU A 7 -0.13 -2.21 5.38
CA LEU A 7 0.30 -0.80 5.40
C LEU A 7 1.81 -0.77 5.66
N VAL A 8 2.60 -0.50 4.63
CA VAL A 8 4.06 -0.58 4.70
C VAL A 8 4.66 0.82 4.75
N ARG A 9 5.29 1.16 5.88
CA ARG A 9 5.81 2.50 6.18
C ARG A 9 7.29 2.66 5.83
N LYS A 10 8.08 1.59 5.91
CA LYS A 10 9.53 1.61 5.71
C LYS A 10 10.06 0.36 5.01
N LEU A 11 11.20 0.55 4.34
CA LEU A 11 11.74 -0.33 3.32
C LEU A 11 12.56 -1.51 3.86
N GLY A 12 13.04 -1.44 5.10
CA GLY A 12 14.14 -2.30 5.58
C GLY A 12 13.79 -3.78 5.66
N ASP A 13 12.60 -4.10 6.15
CA ASP A 13 12.31 -5.48 6.59
C ASP A 13 11.08 -6.10 5.90
N PHE A 14 10.42 -5.40 4.97
CA PHE A 14 9.18 -5.91 4.36
C PHE A 14 9.46 -7.06 3.40
N SER A 15 9.15 -8.29 3.83
CA SER A 15 9.25 -9.48 2.99
C SER A 15 7.95 -9.70 2.20
N SER A 16 8.01 -9.49 0.88
CA SER A 16 6.89 -9.77 -0.03
C SER A 16 6.52 -11.25 -0.11
N GLU A 17 7.32 -12.15 0.45
CA GLU A 17 7.05 -13.59 0.50
C GLU A 17 5.93 -13.95 1.48
N LEU A 18 5.59 -13.04 2.40
CA LEU A 18 4.50 -13.21 3.35
C LEU A 18 3.11 -12.92 2.75
N LEU A 19 3.06 -12.40 1.52
CA LEU A 19 1.84 -12.00 0.85
C LEU A 19 1.10 -13.21 0.26
N SER A 20 -0.20 -13.24 0.47
CA SER A 20 -1.12 -14.16 -0.24
C SER A 20 -1.69 -13.51 -1.50
N ASP A 21 -2.19 -14.31 -2.45
CA ASP A 21 -2.69 -13.82 -3.76
C ASP A 21 -3.80 -12.74 -3.69
N ASN A 22 -4.55 -12.71 -2.59
CA ASN A 22 -5.66 -11.76 -2.37
C ASN A 22 -5.32 -10.65 -1.35
N ASP A 23 -4.04 -10.53 -0.98
CA ASP A 23 -3.59 -9.45 -0.12
C ASP A 23 -3.41 -8.16 -0.93
N VAL A 24 -3.65 -7.04 -0.26
CA VAL A 24 -3.43 -5.71 -0.81
C VAL A 24 -2.30 -5.05 -0.03
N VAL A 25 -1.38 -4.41 -0.73
CA VAL A 25 -0.27 -3.66 -0.14
C VAL A 25 -0.45 -2.19 -0.45
N ILE A 26 -0.46 -1.36 0.57
CA ILE A 26 -0.42 0.10 0.45
C ILE A 26 0.89 0.57 1.05
N LEU A 27 1.73 1.16 0.19
CA LEU A 27 2.93 1.85 0.60
C LEU A 27 2.54 3.22 1.13
N ILE A 28 2.94 3.54 2.35
CA ILE A 28 2.65 4.82 3.01
C ILE A 28 3.96 5.41 3.56
N GLN A 29 3.96 6.68 3.93
CA GLN A 29 5.13 7.40 4.43
C GLN A 29 6.35 7.15 3.52
N ASP A 30 7.50 6.78 4.07
CA ASP A 30 8.72 6.53 3.28
C ASP A 30 8.62 5.25 2.42
N GLY A 31 7.62 4.40 2.67
CA GLY A 31 7.33 3.22 1.87
C GLY A 31 7.05 3.55 0.41
N VAL A 32 6.45 4.72 0.12
CA VAL A 32 6.12 5.15 -1.27
C VAL A 32 7.35 5.36 -2.15
N LEU A 33 8.55 5.44 -1.56
CA LEU A 33 9.81 5.48 -2.31
C LEU A 33 10.09 4.16 -3.07
N ARG A 34 9.34 3.09 -2.77
CA ARG A 34 9.31 1.87 -3.60
C ARG A 34 8.24 1.97 -4.68
N TRP A 35 8.57 1.45 -5.86
CA TRP A 35 7.59 1.33 -6.93
C TRP A 35 6.69 0.10 -6.72
N PRO A 36 5.36 0.20 -6.90
CA PRO A 36 4.49 -0.96 -6.92
C PRO A 36 4.82 -1.82 -8.15
N THR A 37 5.37 -3.02 -7.92
CA THR A 37 5.87 -3.91 -9.00
C THR A 37 4.90 -5.03 -9.36
N ARG A 38 3.76 -5.14 -8.65
CA ARG A 38 2.81 -6.25 -8.78
C ARG A 38 1.37 -5.77 -8.63
N LYS A 39 0.42 -6.53 -9.19
CA LYS A 39 -1.01 -6.31 -8.97
C LYS A 39 -1.33 -6.39 -7.47
N GLY A 40 -2.25 -5.53 -7.00
CA GLY A 40 -2.61 -5.45 -5.58
C GLY A 40 -1.67 -4.57 -4.75
N TRP A 41 -0.67 -3.95 -5.37
CA TRP A 41 0.19 -2.96 -4.71
C TRP A 41 -0.16 -1.55 -5.16
N TYR A 42 -0.27 -0.67 -4.19
CA TYR A 42 -0.58 0.74 -4.39
C TYR A 42 0.29 1.60 -3.50
N VAL A 43 0.34 2.90 -3.79
CA VAL A 43 0.96 3.92 -2.94
C VAL A 43 -0.12 4.86 -2.42
N CYS A 44 0.07 5.39 -1.21
CA CYS A 44 -0.71 6.53 -0.74
C CYS A 44 -0.41 7.75 -1.63
N LYS A 45 -1.47 8.32 -2.22
CA LYS A 45 -1.39 9.45 -3.14
C LYS A 45 -0.73 10.65 -2.47
N GLU A 46 -1.20 11.00 -1.29
CA GLU A 46 -0.77 12.17 -0.52
C GLU A 46 0.70 12.03 -0.11
N ASP A 47 1.13 10.85 0.34
CA ASP A 47 2.52 10.59 0.72
C ASP A 47 3.47 10.59 -0.47
N ALA A 48 3.03 10.09 -1.63
CA ALA A 48 3.80 10.10 -2.87
C ALA A 48 3.97 11.54 -3.38
N LEU A 49 2.90 12.33 -3.39
CA LEU A 49 2.94 13.74 -3.78
C LEU A 49 3.82 14.57 -2.83
N ALA A 50 3.72 14.33 -1.52
CA ALA A 50 4.57 15.00 -0.52
C ALA A 50 6.07 14.71 -0.71
N ARG A 51 6.42 13.57 -1.31
CA ARG A 51 7.80 13.18 -1.67
C ARG A 51 8.19 13.56 -3.09
N GLY A 52 7.33 14.27 -3.83
CA GLY A 52 7.59 14.70 -5.20
C GLY A 52 7.61 13.56 -6.23
N LEU A 53 7.00 12.42 -5.91
CA LEU A 53 6.93 11.27 -6.81
C LEU A 53 5.85 11.47 -7.88
N LYS A 54 6.14 10.99 -9.09
CA LYS A 54 5.17 10.90 -10.19
C LYS A 54 4.79 9.44 -10.37
N VAL A 55 3.66 9.05 -9.80
CA VAL A 55 3.11 7.69 -9.91
C VAL A 55 1.82 7.77 -10.76
N PRO A 56 1.55 6.80 -11.65
CA PRO A 56 0.30 6.75 -12.39
C PRO A 56 -0.92 6.60 -11.45
N GLU A 57 -2.05 7.23 -11.78
CA GLU A 57 -3.23 7.26 -10.90
C GLU A 57 -3.77 5.86 -10.57
N GLU A 58 -3.65 4.90 -11.48
CA GLU A 58 -4.10 3.52 -11.27
C GLU A 58 -3.38 2.78 -10.13
N PHE A 59 -2.19 3.26 -9.74
CA PHE A 59 -1.42 2.73 -8.61
C PHE A 59 -1.53 3.59 -7.36
N MET A 60 -2.31 4.68 -7.39
CA MET A 60 -2.48 5.57 -6.26
C MET A 60 -3.79 5.29 -5.53
N LYS A 61 -3.75 5.42 -4.21
CA LYS A 61 -4.92 5.40 -3.34
C LYS A 61 -4.87 6.60 -2.40
N GLY A 62 -5.95 7.38 -2.37
CA GLY A 62 -6.10 8.45 -1.38
C GLY A 62 -6.32 7.90 0.03
N TYR A 63 -6.15 8.73 1.06
CA TYR A 63 -6.42 8.30 2.44
C TYR A 63 -7.85 7.78 2.63
N GLU A 64 -8.83 8.40 1.96
CA GLU A 64 -10.24 7.98 2.00
C GLU A 64 -10.41 6.54 1.47
N GLU A 65 -9.82 6.22 0.32
CA GLU A 65 -9.84 4.86 -0.24
C GLU A 65 -9.08 3.86 0.66
N ILE A 66 -8.01 4.29 1.32
CA ILE A 66 -7.26 3.44 2.26
C ILE A 66 -8.12 3.11 3.49
N VAL A 67 -8.90 4.07 3.99
CA VAL A 67 -9.86 3.84 5.09
C VAL A 67 -10.92 2.82 4.68
N GLU A 68 -11.51 2.96 3.48
CA GLU A 68 -12.46 1.97 2.95
C GLU A 68 -11.83 0.57 2.84
N LEU A 69 -10.57 0.49 2.41
CA LEU A 69 -9.83 -0.77 2.35
C LEU A 69 -9.58 -1.37 3.73
N ILE A 70 -9.30 -0.55 4.75
CA ILE A 70 -9.14 -0.99 6.14
C ILE A 70 -10.44 -1.62 6.63
N GLU A 71 -11.58 -0.97 6.40
CA GLU A 71 -12.90 -1.46 6.83
C GLU A 71 -13.33 -2.73 6.09
N ALA A 72 -12.97 -2.85 4.81
CA ALA A 72 -13.29 -4.01 3.98
C ALA A 72 -12.36 -5.21 4.20
N SER A 73 -11.27 -5.05 4.96
CA SER A 73 -10.26 -6.08 5.16
C SER A 73 -10.51 -6.92 6.39
N ARG A 74 -10.31 -8.23 6.27
CA ARG A 74 -10.43 -9.15 7.43
C ARG A 74 -9.30 -8.93 8.44
N ARG A 75 -8.12 -8.51 7.97
CA ARG A 75 -6.95 -8.23 8.79
C ARG A 75 -6.18 -7.05 8.22
N VAL A 76 -5.64 -6.21 9.10
CA VAL A 76 -4.67 -5.17 8.74
C VAL A 76 -3.35 -5.48 9.42
N ILE A 77 -2.25 -5.42 8.66
CA ILE A 77 -0.89 -5.54 9.16
C ILE A 77 -0.16 -4.22 8.87
N VAL A 78 0.42 -3.64 9.91
CA VAL A 78 1.26 -2.45 9.80
C VAL A 78 2.72 -2.89 9.88
N TRP A 79 3.50 -2.53 8.87
CA TRP A 79 4.93 -2.82 8.77
C TRP A 79 5.69 -1.49 8.79
#